data_AF-A0A7X7I6N2-F1
#
_entry.id   AF-A0A7X7I6N2-F1
#
_cell.length_a   1.000
_cell.length_b   1.000
_cell.length_c   1.000
_cell.angle_alpha   90.00
_cell.angle_beta   90.00
_cell.angle_gamma   90.00
#
_symmetry.space_group_name_H-M   'P 1'
#
loop_
_entity.id
_entity.type
_entity.pdbx_description
1 polymer ?
#
loop_
_entity_poly.entity_id
_entity_poly.type
_entity_poly.pdbx_seq_one_letter_code
_entity_poly.pdbx_strand_id
1 'polypeptide(L)'
;MKNALVINPYITDFKLYDEWMHPLGLYFLIDTLMRQGFSVEYFNCQSRILTRKYGTGCLAFKELPKPHLYHHISRKYKQYGIEETEFKRYLQNITKPDLICVGSMMTYWAPGVLRTVDIIREIFPDVPLAIGGIAARLIPEYFQKNLRNIFINEIPGFNDFLKTDQYLNKEQITLLPGLKTVKNPLPHGPLLLSVGCPMRCTYCASSVLQPRYYKRSLQIVLNELDYMVNSLGIQDFAFYDDALLISKDEVLLPFLKEINLRKYKLRFHTPNGLHLRYLTADLCEKIFEAGFKTLRFGYESGSVRYKKDTNSKLSLSELEKNIELIKKNAPADLDIGIYVMGGLEGQTPQQLLDEMDYLGSLDIKVKPVFISPVPQTVLYQHYAEKFPEIMTDPLWHNDTFFITCLPGWNLESIEAVRIKARELNSSVQQRIISNRELQDI
;
A
#
# COMPACT_ATOMS: atom_id res chain seq x y z
N MET A 1 12.41 30.44 -13.57
CA MET A 1 11.32 29.50 -13.24
C MET A 1 11.67 28.92 -11.88
N LYS A 2 10.73 28.86 -10.92
CA LYS A 2 11.03 28.26 -9.62
C LYS A 2 11.28 26.76 -9.78
N ASN A 3 12.18 26.17 -9.03
CA ASN A 3 12.45 24.73 -9.07
C ASN A 3 12.06 24.05 -7.74
N ALA A 4 11.54 22.82 -7.84
CA ALA A 4 11.19 22.01 -6.69
C ALA A 4 11.84 20.64 -6.79
N LEU A 5 12.34 20.13 -5.67
CA LEU A 5 12.85 18.77 -5.55
C LEU A 5 11.85 17.92 -4.76
N VAL A 6 11.28 16.90 -5.40
CA VAL A 6 10.33 15.95 -4.79
C VAL A 6 11.04 14.63 -4.52
N ILE A 7 10.97 14.14 -3.28
CA ILE A 7 11.76 13.00 -2.81
C ILE A 7 10.85 11.92 -2.24
N ASN A 8 10.98 10.70 -2.78
CA ASN A 8 10.51 9.48 -2.11
C ASN A 8 11.61 9.00 -1.14
N PRO A 9 11.41 9.11 0.18
CA PRO A 9 12.48 8.98 1.17
C PRO A 9 12.92 7.54 1.40
N TYR A 10 13.99 7.39 2.20
CA TYR A 10 14.37 6.11 2.79
C TYR A 10 13.27 5.52 3.66
N ILE A 11 13.25 4.19 3.74
CA ILE A 11 12.38 3.42 4.64
C ILE A 11 13.25 2.69 5.65
N THR A 12 12.87 2.68 6.92
CA THR A 12 13.49 1.81 7.92
C THR A 12 12.49 0.79 8.43
N ASP A 13 12.81 -0.51 8.34
CA ASP A 13 11.91 -1.60 8.74
C ASP A 13 12.67 -2.94 8.88
N PHE A 14 12.00 -3.97 9.40
CA PHE A 14 12.46 -5.36 9.39
C PHE A 14 12.25 -6.04 8.03
N LYS A 15 11.14 -5.71 7.36
CA LYS A 15 10.72 -6.35 6.11
C LYS A 15 10.20 -5.27 5.17
N LEU A 16 10.71 -5.26 3.95
CA LEU A 16 10.14 -4.48 2.87
C LEU A 16 10.32 -5.29 1.59
N TYR A 17 9.24 -5.42 0.84
CA TYR A 17 9.21 -6.06 -0.46
C TYR A 17 8.41 -5.16 -1.36
N ASP A 18 8.87 -5.00 -2.60
CA ASP A 18 8.13 -4.30 -3.61
C ASP A 18 6.96 -5.15 -4.08
N GLU A 19 5.87 -5.09 -3.32
CA GLU A 19 4.58 -5.61 -3.68
C GLU A 19 3.80 -4.50 -4.37
N TRP A 20 4.26 -4.14 -5.57
CA TRP A 20 3.66 -3.13 -6.44
C TRP A 20 3.93 -1.67 -6.05
N MET A 21 4.94 -1.38 -5.22
CA MET A 21 5.09 -0.06 -4.58
C MET A 21 5.23 1.12 -5.57
N HIS A 22 4.35 2.11 -5.42
CA HIS A 22 4.41 3.42 -6.09
C HIS A 22 4.01 4.55 -5.13
N PRO A 23 4.71 5.70 -5.14
CA PRO A 23 4.36 6.85 -4.32
C PRO A 23 3.35 7.77 -5.03
N LEU A 24 2.11 7.29 -5.26
CA LEU A 24 1.09 8.02 -6.04
C LEU A 24 0.88 9.46 -5.57
N GLY A 25 0.90 9.69 -4.25
CA GLY A 25 0.77 11.03 -3.66
C GLY A 25 1.86 12.00 -4.14
N LEU A 26 3.08 11.51 -4.39
CA LEU A 26 4.16 12.31 -4.96
C LEU A 26 3.95 12.57 -6.45
N TYR A 27 3.43 11.61 -7.21
CA TYR A 27 3.11 11.84 -8.62
C TYR A 27 2.03 12.91 -8.81
N PHE A 28 1.00 12.88 -7.96
CA PHE A 28 -0.01 13.95 -7.91
C PHE A 28 0.58 15.29 -7.48
N LEU A 29 1.46 15.30 -6.48
CA LEU A 29 2.14 16.52 -6.04
C LEU A 29 2.96 17.15 -7.18
N ILE A 30 3.63 16.33 -7.99
CA ILE A 30 4.42 16.81 -9.14
C ILE A 30 3.51 17.49 -10.18
N ASP A 31 2.35 16.92 -10.51
CA ASP A 31 1.36 17.57 -11.39
C ASP A 31 0.91 18.92 -10.82
N THR A 32 0.56 18.96 -9.53
CA THR A 32 0.16 20.19 -8.85
C THR A 32 1.26 21.25 -8.90
N LEU A 33 2.51 20.90 -8.58
CA LEU A 33 3.64 21.84 -8.62
C LEU A 33 3.91 22.37 -10.04
N MET A 34 3.89 21.50 -11.05
CA MET A 34 4.13 21.91 -12.43
C MET A 34 3.04 22.86 -12.96
N ARG A 35 1.77 22.65 -12.58
CA ARG A 35 0.66 23.57 -12.91
C ARG A 35 0.83 24.95 -12.28
N GLN A 36 1.58 25.05 -11.18
CA GLN A 36 1.95 26.30 -10.53
C GLN A 36 3.25 26.92 -11.09
N GLY A 37 3.77 26.38 -12.20
CA GLY A 37 4.96 26.91 -12.88
C GLY A 37 6.29 26.52 -12.25
N PHE A 38 6.32 25.49 -11.39
CA PHE A 38 7.58 24.90 -10.95
C PHE A 38 8.16 23.97 -12.02
N SER A 39 9.47 24.07 -12.23
CA SER A 39 10.25 22.96 -12.78
C SER A 39 10.49 21.95 -11.66
N VAL A 40 10.10 20.69 -11.85
CA VAL A 40 10.17 19.68 -10.78
C VAL A 40 11.19 18.61 -11.11
N GLU A 41 12.12 18.36 -10.20
CA GLU A 41 12.98 17.19 -10.21
C GLU A 41 12.48 16.16 -9.19
N TYR A 42 12.39 14.89 -9.60
CA TYR A 42 11.97 13.80 -8.74
C TYR A 42 13.15 12.87 -8.44
N PHE A 43 13.32 12.52 -7.17
CA PHE A 43 14.32 11.57 -6.71
C PHE A 43 13.71 10.46 -5.86
N ASN A 44 14.07 9.21 -6.15
CA ASN A 44 13.58 8.06 -5.42
C ASN A 44 14.73 7.38 -4.66
N CYS A 45 14.73 7.50 -3.33
CA CYS A 45 15.71 6.81 -2.50
C CYS A 45 15.48 5.28 -2.48
N GLN A 46 14.29 4.79 -2.80
CA GLN A 46 13.93 3.37 -2.75
C GLN A 46 14.38 2.64 -4.03
N SER A 47 15.64 2.22 -4.08
CA SER A 47 16.21 1.46 -5.20
C SER A 47 15.94 -0.04 -5.12
N ARG A 48 15.78 -0.67 -6.28
CA ARG A 48 15.54 -2.12 -6.45
C ARG A 48 16.85 -2.85 -6.75
N ILE A 49 17.01 -4.05 -6.19
CA ILE A 49 18.14 -4.95 -6.50
C ILE A 49 17.69 -6.14 -7.33
N LEU A 50 16.50 -6.69 -7.05
CA LEU A 50 16.05 -7.93 -7.67
C LEU A 50 14.61 -7.80 -8.15
N THR A 51 14.42 -8.04 -9.44
CA THR A 51 13.09 -8.15 -10.06
C THR A 51 12.63 -9.60 -10.08
N ARG A 52 11.42 -9.84 -9.61
CA ARG A 52 10.69 -11.12 -9.60
C ARG A 52 9.48 -11.03 -10.54
N LYS A 53 8.60 -12.03 -10.46
CA LYS A 53 7.39 -12.13 -11.28
C LYS A 53 6.61 -10.82 -11.28
N TYR A 54 6.20 -10.40 -12.47
CA TYR A 54 5.44 -9.17 -12.74
C TYR A 54 6.11 -7.87 -12.28
N GLY A 55 7.43 -7.84 -12.14
CA GLY A 55 8.14 -6.61 -11.78
C GLY A 55 8.24 -6.34 -10.28
N THR A 56 7.57 -7.14 -9.44
CA THR A 56 7.69 -7.10 -7.97
C THR A 56 9.11 -7.49 -7.53
N GLY A 57 9.54 -7.23 -6.29
CA GLY A 57 10.93 -7.55 -5.97
C GLY A 57 11.51 -7.10 -4.65
N CYS A 58 12.82 -7.30 -4.50
CA CYS A 58 13.56 -6.87 -3.31
C CYS A 58 14.22 -5.51 -3.56
N LEU A 59 14.18 -4.67 -2.52
CA LEU A 59 14.87 -3.38 -2.50
C LEU A 59 16.30 -3.52 -1.97
N ALA A 60 17.15 -2.56 -2.36
CA ALA A 60 18.45 -2.37 -1.73
C ALA A 60 18.28 -2.05 -0.26
N PHE A 61 19.21 -2.51 0.57
CA PHE A 61 19.18 -2.20 1.98
C PHE A 61 20.56 -2.25 2.62
N LYS A 62 20.69 -1.49 3.71
CA LYS A 62 21.77 -1.54 4.68
C LYS A 62 21.22 -1.98 6.03
N GLU A 63 21.90 -2.90 6.71
CA GLU A 63 21.54 -3.28 8.08
C GLU A 63 21.86 -2.14 9.05
N LEU A 64 20.93 -1.86 9.96
CA LEU A 64 21.07 -0.86 11.01
C LEU A 64 21.05 -1.53 12.39
N PRO A 65 21.69 -0.92 13.41
CA PRO A 65 21.41 -1.27 14.79
C PRO A 65 19.91 -1.19 15.08
N LYS A 66 19.38 -2.14 15.86
CA LYS A 66 17.98 -2.12 16.26
C LYS A 66 17.73 -0.97 17.22
N PRO A 67 16.63 -0.21 17.07
CA PRO A 67 16.08 0.60 18.15
C PRO A 67 15.91 -0.26 19.40
N HIS A 68 16.13 0.33 20.59
CA HIS A 68 16.01 -0.39 21.86
C HIS A 68 14.68 -1.13 22.00
N LEU A 69 13.58 -0.53 21.52
CA LEU A 69 12.24 -1.12 21.49
C LEU A 69 12.20 -2.52 20.82
N TYR A 70 13.07 -2.72 19.83
CA TYR A 70 13.08 -3.88 18.95
C TYR A 70 14.12 -4.95 19.31
N HIS A 71 14.82 -4.82 20.45
CA HIS A 71 15.94 -5.70 20.81
C HIS A 71 15.60 -7.20 20.78
N HIS A 72 14.38 -7.58 21.17
CA HIS A 72 13.91 -8.96 21.21
C HIS A 72 13.38 -9.48 19.86
N ILE A 73 13.15 -8.61 18.87
CA ILE A 73 12.69 -9.04 17.55
C ILE A 73 13.86 -9.71 16.83
N SER A 74 13.71 -10.96 16.40
CA SER A 74 14.81 -11.72 15.78
C SER A 74 15.28 -11.15 14.44
N ARG A 75 14.36 -10.56 13.66
CA ARG A 75 14.66 -10.02 12.33
C ARG A 75 15.61 -8.84 12.38
N LYS A 76 16.47 -8.73 11.37
CA LYS A 76 17.39 -7.60 11.18
C LYS A 76 16.62 -6.32 10.87
N TYR A 77 17.00 -5.21 11.50
CA TYR A 77 16.46 -3.89 11.19
C TYR A 77 17.31 -3.24 10.09
N LYS A 78 16.67 -2.61 9.13
CA LYS A 78 17.32 -2.19 7.89
C LYS A 78 16.86 -0.81 7.47
N GLN A 79 17.75 -0.08 6.80
CA GLN A 79 17.40 1.05 5.94
C GLN A 79 17.32 0.54 4.51
N TYR A 80 16.16 0.68 3.87
CA TYR A 80 15.91 0.32 2.49
C TYR A 80 16.11 1.52 1.58
N GLY A 81 16.86 1.31 0.50
CA GLY A 81 17.14 2.30 -0.52
C GLY A 81 18.60 2.28 -1.00
N ILE A 82 18.94 3.29 -1.81
CA ILE A 82 20.31 3.56 -2.28
C ILE A 82 21.26 3.88 -1.11
N GLU A 83 22.56 3.80 -1.36
CA GLU A 83 23.55 4.24 -0.37
C GLU A 83 23.44 5.75 -0.10
N GLU A 84 23.62 6.16 1.15
CA GLU A 84 23.51 7.58 1.54
C GLU A 84 24.55 8.46 0.83
N THR A 85 25.73 7.92 0.53
CA THR A 85 26.78 8.62 -0.23
C THR A 85 26.34 8.92 -1.65
N GLU A 86 25.55 8.04 -2.28
CA GLU A 86 24.97 8.25 -3.59
C GLU A 86 23.91 9.36 -3.55
N PHE A 87 23.04 9.34 -2.54
CA PHE A 87 22.05 10.41 -2.35
C PHE A 87 22.70 11.78 -2.11
N LYS A 88 23.71 11.84 -1.23
CA LYS A 88 24.49 13.06 -0.99
C LYS A 88 25.14 13.59 -2.25
N ARG A 89 25.78 12.70 -3.02
CA ARG A 89 26.40 13.06 -4.31
C ARG A 89 25.36 13.59 -5.29
N TYR A 90 24.17 13.00 -5.36
CA TYR A 90 23.09 13.54 -6.18
C TYR A 90 22.72 14.96 -5.74
N LEU A 91 22.43 15.17 -4.46
CA LEU A 91 22.05 16.48 -3.91
C LEU A 91 23.13 17.57 -4.13
N GLN A 92 24.41 17.21 -4.11
CA GLN A 92 25.52 18.12 -4.39
C GLN A 92 25.64 18.53 -5.87
N ASN A 93 25.09 17.74 -6.78
CA ASN A 93 25.21 17.96 -8.23
C ASN A 93 23.98 18.60 -8.87
N ILE A 94 22.86 18.70 -8.14
CA ILE A 94 21.68 19.41 -8.63
C ILE A 94 21.82 20.92 -8.41
N THR A 95 21.04 21.69 -9.16
CA THR A 95 20.85 23.12 -8.88
C THR A 95 20.11 23.27 -7.55
N LYS A 96 20.54 24.23 -6.71
CA LYS A 96 19.88 24.52 -5.42
C LYS A 96 18.36 24.69 -5.65
N PRO A 97 17.51 23.89 -4.97
CA PRO A 97 16.06 24.00 -5.12
C PRO A 97 15.49 25.21 -4.37
N ASP A 98 14.39 25.78 -4.85
CA ASP A 98 13.60 26.79 -4.16
C ASP A 98 12.65 26.16 -3.12
N LEU A 99 12.29 24.89 -3.32
CA LEU A 99 11.42 24.10 -2.45
C LEU A 99 11.82 22.63 -2.47
N ILE A 100 11.78 21.98 -1.31
CA ILE A 100 11.95 20.53 -1.19
C ILE A 100 10.67 19.91 -0.63
N CYS A 101 10.19 18.82 -1.23
CA CYS A 101 9.04 18.06 -0.76
C CYS A 101 9.43 16.62 -0.51
N VAL A 102 9.17 16.10 0.70
CA VAL A 102 9.50 14.73 1.10
C VAL A 102 8.20 13.97 1.38
N GLY A 103 8.03 12.83 0.71
CA GLY A 103 6.89 11.94 0.96
C GLY A 103 6.99 11.22 2.30
N SER A 104 5.88 10.65 2.75
CA SER A 104 5.84 9.76 3.91
C SER A 104 4.67 8.79 3.76
N MET A 105 4.84 7.54 4.17
CA MET A 105 3.85 6.48 3.93
C MET A 105 3.43 5.82 5.24
N MET A 106 4.10 4.77 5.71
CA MET A 106 3.79 4.17 7.01
C MET A 106 4.35 5.01 8.15
N THR A 107 3.63 5.10 9.26
CA THR A 107 4.04 5.90 10.43
C THR A 107 5.34 5.37 11.05
N TYR A 108 5.48 4.05 11.16
CA TYR A 108 6.69 3.42 11.72
C TYR A 108 7.91 3.49 10.78
N TRP A 109 7.77 3.98 9.54
CA TRP A 109 8.89 4.31 8.65
C TRP A 109 9.46 5.71 8.89
N ALA A 110 8.89 6.47 9.84
CA ALA A 110 9.31 7.84 10.15
C ALA A 110 10.83 8.00 10.36
N PRO A 111 11.58 7.07 11.01
CA PRO A 111 13.02 7.24 11.15
C PRO A 111 13.77 7.34 9.81
N GLY A 112 13.35 6.60 8.78
CA GLY A 112 13.89 6.74 7.42
C GLY A 112 13.59 8.10 6.79
N VAL A 113 12.42 8.68 7.07
CA VAL A 113 12.05 10.03 6.66
C VAL A 113 12.93 11.07 7.37
N LEU A 114 13.09 10.95 8.70
CA LEU A 114 13.97 11.83 9.49
C LEU A 114 15.40 11.80 8.95
N ARG A 115 15.95 10.61 8.71
CA ARG A 115 17.29 10.45 8.15
C ARG A 115 17.44 11.08 6.77
N THR A 116 16.41 10.96 5.94
CA THR A 116 16.39 11.61 4.62
C THR A 116 16.45 13.13 4.77
N VAL A 117 15.68 13.71 5.70
CA VAL A 117 15.67 15.15 5.99
C VAL A 117 17.01 15.61 6.55
N ASP A 118 17.64 14.86 7.45
CA ASP A 118 18.96 15.20 7.99
C ASP A 118 19.99 15.35 6.87
N ILE A 119 20.05 14.38 5.95
CA ILE A 119 20.96 14.42 4.79
C ILE A 119 20.67 15.63 3.90
N ILE A 120 19.39 15.96 3.69
CA ILE A 120 19.01 17.15 2.92
C ILE A 120 19.50 18.41 3.62
N ARG A 121 19.33 18.53 4.95
CA ARG A 121 19.72 19.71 5.73
C ARG A 121 21.23 19.90 5.83
N GLU A 122 22.02 18.83 5.74
CA GLU A 122 23.48 18.93 5.61
C GLU A 122 23.91 19.70 4.34
N ILE A 123 23.10 19.67 3.28
CA ILE A 123 23.43 20.25 1.95
C ILE A 123 22.63 21.53 1.67
N PHE A 124 21.36 21.54 2.06
CA PHE A 124 20.40 22.62 1.83
C PHE A 124 19.78 23.10 3.17
N PRO A 125 20.57 23.73 4.06
CA PRO A 125 20.10 24.09 5.41
C PRO A 125 18.91 25.05 5.39
N ASP A 126 18.89 26.02 4.47
CA ASP A 126 17.92 27.12 4.46
C ASP A 126 16.77 26.96 3.47
N VAL A 127 16.74 25.88 2.68
CA VAL A 127 15.69 25.69 1.68
C VAL A 127 14.38 25.31 2.38
N PRO A 128 13.23 25.93 2.04
CA PRO A 128 11.93 25.51 2.53
C PRO A 128 11.68 24.02 2.26
N LEU A 129 11.28 23.27 3.28
CA LEU A 129 11.05 21.83 3.17
C LEU A 129 9.66 21.49 3.69
N ALA A 130 8.86 20.82 2.85
CA ALA A 130 7.55 20.30 3.22
C ALA A 130 7.61 18.77 3.32
N ILE A 131 6.95 18.20 4.34
CA ILE A 131 6.72 16.76 4.47
C ILE A 131 5.22 16.51 4.31
N GLY A 132 4.86 15.57 3.45
CA GLY A 132 3.48 15.19 3.20
C GLY A 132 3.31 13.68 3.11
N GLY A 133 2.07 13.24 2.87
CA GLY A 133 1.73 11.83 2.73
C GLY A 133 1.07 11.26 3.98
N ILE A 134 0.89 9.93 4.00
CA ILE A 134 0.03 9.25 4.97
C ILE A 134 0.55 9.48 6.40
N ALA A 135 1.82 9.20 6.67
CA ALA A 135 2.38 9.37 8.01
C ALA A 135 2.32 10.83 8.48
N ALA A 136 2.69 11.79 7.62
CA ALA A 136 2.62 13.22 7.96
C ALA A 136 1.19 13.70 8.26
N ARG A 137 0.15 13.09 7.67
CA ARG A 137 -1.26 13.37 8.01
C ARG A 137 -1.71 12.69 9.29
N LEU A 138 -1.17 11.52 9.60
CA LEU A 138 -1.57 10.72 10.77
C LEU A 138 -0.87 11.13 12.07
N ILE A 139 0.39 11.54 11.99
CA ILE A 139 1.24 11.93 13.15
C ILE A 139 2.01 13.25 12.90
N PRO A 140 1.33 14.35 12.53
CA PRO A 140 2.01 15.61 12.20
C PRO A 140 2.88 16.13 13.35
N GLU A 141 2.43 15.99 14.60
CA GLU A 141 3.13 16.45 15.79
C GLU A 141 4.48 15.74 15.98
N TYR A 142 4.57 14.47 15.58
CA TYR A 142 5.83 13.72 15.66
C TYR A 142 6.90 14.36 14.77
N PHE A 143 6.55 14.71 13.53
CA PHE A 143 7.51 15.36 12.61
C PHE A 143 7.86 16.78 13.08
N GLN A 144 6.88 17.56 13.55
CA GLN A 144 7.12 18.91 14.07
C GLN A 144 8.05 18.93 15.30
N LYS A 145 7.93 17.93 16.18
CA LYS A 145 8.79 17.81 17.36
C LYS A 145 10.23 17.42 17.00
N ASN A 146 10.41 16.55 16.01
CA ASN A 146 11.72 15.97 15.68
C ASN A 146 12.49 16.74 14.60
N LEU A 147 11.81 17.57 13.81
CA LEU A 147 12.43 18.32 12.72
C LEU A 147 12.15 19.82 12.86
N ARG A 148 13.18 20.62 12.61
CA ARG A 148 13.09 22.09 12.65
C ARG A 148 12.92 22.66 11.25
N ASN A 149 12.25 23.82 11.16
CA ASN A 149 12.10 24.61 9.94
C ASN A 149 11.44 23.84 8.78
N ILE A 150 10.44 23.02 9.08
CA ILE A 150 9.67 22.26 8.08
C ILE A 150 8.21 22.69 8.05
N PHE A 151 7.55 22.41 6.94
CA PHE A 151 6.10 22.50 6.77
C PHE A 151 5.51 21.09 6.74
N ILE A 152 4.33 20.89 7.32
CA ILE A 152 3.66 19.58 7.38
C ILE A 152 2.33 19.67 6.66
N ASN A 153 2.15 18.85 5.63
CA ASN A 153 0.98 18.85 4.74
C ASN A 153 0.64 20.24 4.17
N GLU A 154 1.61 21.14 4.15
CA GLU A 154 1.51 22.53 3.72
C GLU A 154 2.77 22.93 2.95
N ILE A 155 2.64 23.85 1.99
CA ILE A 155 3.74 24.43 1.23
C ILE A 155 3.56 25.95 1.28
N PRO A 156 4.55 26.72 1.74
CA PRO A 156 4.45 28.17 1.89
C PRO A 156 4.04 28.87 0.60
N GLY A 157 2.99 29.68 0.67
CA GLY A 157 2.45 30.40 -0.50
C GLY A 157 1.61 29.52 -1.44
N PHE A 158 1.39 28.25 -1.09
CA PHE A 158 0.63 27.27 -1.88
C PHE A 158 -0.29 26.41 -0.98
N ASN A 159 -0.73 26.94 0.16
CA ASN A 159 -1.51 26.21 1.18
C ASN A 159 -2.91 25.77 0.73
N ASP A 160 -3.51 26.43 -0.27
CA ASP A 160 -4.80 25.98 -0.82
C ASP A 160 -4.68 24.65 -1.57
N PHE A 161 -3.47 24.25 -1.99
CA PHE A 161 -3.22 23.24 -3.03
C PHE A 161 -2.90 21.82 -2.53
N LEU A 162 -2.61 21.66 -1.24
CA LEU A 162 -2.20 20.37 -0.66
C LEU A 162 -3.35 19.55 -0.08
N LYS A 163 -4.56 20.10 -0.10
CA LYS A 163 -5.79 19.31 0.10
C LYS A 163 -6.04 18.51 -1.17
N THR A 164 -5.22 17.49 -1.45
CA THR A 164 -5.37 16.59 -2.61
C THR A 164 -6.81 16.09 -2.74
N ASP A 165 -7.52 15.92 -1.63
CA ASP A 165 -8.94 15.58 -1.54
C ASP A 165 -9.87 16.59 -2.25
N GLN A 166 -9.51 17.87 -2.32
CA GLN A 166 -10.24 18.91 -3.08
C GLN A 166 -9.86 18.91 -4.57
N TYR A 167 -8.60 18.62 -4.91
CA TYR A 167 -8.08 18.66 -6.29
C TYR A 167 -8.46 17.42 -7.10
N LEU A 168 -8.50 16.25 -6.45
CA LEU A 168 -9.04 15.03 -7.06
C LEU A 168 -10.51 15.21 -7.49
N ASN A 169 -11.26 16.08 -6.81
CA ASN A 169 -12.65 16.36 -7.12
C ASN A 169 -12.84 17.50 -8.16
N LYS A 170 -12.02 18.57 -8.12
CA LYS A 170 -12.24 19.78 -8.95
C LYS A 170 -11.31 19.93 -10.15
N GLU A 171 -10.02 19.64 -10.00
CA GLU A 171 -9.00 20.00 -11.00
C GLU A 171 -8.50 18.83 -11.84
N GLN A 172 -8.99 17.62 -11.53
CA GLN A 172 -8.70 16.42 -12.30
C GLN A 172 -7.17 16.19 -12.45
N ILE A 173 -6.47 16.15 -11.31
CA ILE A 173 -5.03 15.91 -11.27
C ILE A 173 -4.64 14.51 -11.77
N THR A 174 -3.48 14.42 -12.39
CA THR A 174 -2.99 13.21 -13.07
C THR A 174 -1.62 12.74 -12.56
N LEU A 175 -1.34 11.46 -12.74
CA LEU A 175 -0.04 10.84 -12.47
C LEU A 175 0.99 11.17 -13.56
N LEU A 176 0.57 11.63 -14.75
CA LEU A 176 1.44 11.77 -15.93
C LEU A 176 2.72 12.59 -15.69
N PRO A 177 2.67 13.80 -15.11
CA PRO A 177 3.89 14.55 -14.81
C PRO A 177 4.84 13.80 -13.90
N GLY A 178 4.32 13.18 -12.84
CA GLY A 178 5.11 12.32 -11.95
C GLY A 178 5.77 11.17 -12.70
N LEU A 179 5.00 10.41 -13.47
CA LEU A 179 5.49 9.29 -14.28
C LEU A 179 6.57 9.71 -15.29
N LYS A 180 6.46 10.92 -15.87
CA LYS A 180 7.46 11.49 -16.80
C LYS A 180 8.77 11.90 -16.11
N THR A 181 8.73 12.22 -14.82
CA THR A 181 9.94 12.58 -14.05
C THR A 181 10.72 11.38 -13.51
N VAL A 182 10.16 10.17 -13.57
CA VAL A 182 10.86 8.96 -13.12
C VAL A 182 11.97 8.61 -14.10
N LYS A 183 13.23 8.63 -13.63
CA LYS A 183 14.42 8.37 -14.46
C LYS A 183 14.70 6.88 -14.69
N ASN A 184 14.24 6.01 -13.78
CA ASN A 184 14.48 4.56 -13.87
C ASN A 184 13.27 3.83 -14.47
N PRO A 185 13.47 2.73 -15.24
CA PRO A 185 12.37 1.93 -15.74
C PRO A 185 11.45 1.45 -14.61
N LEU A 186 10.15 1.71 -14.76
CA LEU A 186 9.13 1.21 -13.86
C LEU A 186 8.73 -0.21 -14.31
N PRO A 187 8.87 -1.23 -13.45
CA PRO A 187 8.62 -2.60 -13.86
C PRO A 187 7.13 -2.99 -13.84
N HIS A 188 6.29 -2.14 -13.25
CA HIS A 188 4.84 -2.23 -13.18
C HIS A 188 4.26 -0.82 -13.01
N GLY A 189 2.96 -0.64 -13.26
CA GLY A 189 2.28 0.66 -13.24
C GLY A 189 1.17 0.73 -12.18
N PRO A 190 0.95 1.88 -11.53
CA PRO A 190 -0.18 2.06 -10.63
C PRO A 190 -1.45 2.40 -11.42
N LEU A 191 -2.59 1.87 -10.99
CA LEU A 191 -3.92 2.30 -11.43
C LEU A 191 -4.72 2.78 -10.23
N LEU A 192 -5.43 3.90 -10.42
CA LEU A 192 -6.32 4.46 -9.44
C LEU A 192 -7.55 4.99 -10.16
N LEU A 193 -8.68 4.29 -10.02
CA LEU A 193 -9.95 4.70 -10.63
C LEU A 193 -10.82 5.52 -9.68
N SER A 194 -10.60 5.38 -8.38
CA SER A 194 -11.32 6.05 -7.31
C SER A 194 -10.43 6.21 -6.07
N VAL A 195 -10.78 7.18 -5.23
CA VAL A 195 -10.01 7.56 -4.04
C VAL A 195 -10.90 7.56 -2.81
N GLY A 196 -10.37 7.02 -1.71
CA GLY A 196 -11.06 6.84 -0.46
C GLY A 196 -11.94 5.60 -0.43
N CYS A 197 -12.53 5.34 0.73
CA CYS A 197 -13.45 4.23 0.94
C CYS A 197 -14.67 4.70 1.75
N PRO A 198 -15.91 4.43 1.31
CA PRO A 198 -17.10 4.75 2.08
C PRO A 198 -17.29 3.84 3.31
N MET A 199 -16.52 2.76 3.43
CA MET A 199 -16.54 1.89 4.61
C MET A 199 -15.86 2.56 5.80
N ARG A 200 -16.29 2.19 7.01
CA ARG A 200 -15.73 2.69 8.28
C ARG A 200 -15.19 1.53 9.10
N CYS A 201 -14.16 0.87 8.58
CA CYS A 201 -13.49 -0.20 9.31
C CYS A 201 -12.72 0.41 10.49
N THR A 202 -12.90 -0.12 11.68
CA THR A 202 -12.37 0.41 12.94
C THR A 202 -10.84 0.44 13.03
N TYR A 203 -10.16 -0.36 12.21
CA TYR A 203 -8.69 -0.46 12.13
C TYR A 203 -8.07 0.32 10.95
N CYS A 204 -8.88 0.85 10.03
CA CYS A 204 -8.39 1.41 8.76
C CYS A 204 -8.50 2.95 8.77
N ALA A 205 -7.42 3.63 8.41
CA ALA A 205 -7.40 5.09 8.34
C ALA A 205 -7.93 5.68 7.01
N SER A 206 -8.46 4.87 6.08
CA SER A 206 -8.93 5.36 4.77
C SER A 206 -9.95 6.51 4.92
N SER A 207 -10.94 6.40 5.82
CA SER A 207 -11.92 7.48 6.04
C SER A 207 -11.36 8.71 6.77
N VAL A 208 -10.22 8.57 7.46
CA VAL A 208 -9.50 9.69 8.09
C VAL A 208 -8.69 10.44 7.02
N LEU A 209 -7.96 9.69 6.20
CA LEU A 209 -7.10 10.20 5.15
C LEU A 209 -7.89 10.71 3.94
N GLN A 210 -9.07 10.15 3.69
CA GLN A 210 -9.97 10.49 2.60
C GLN A 210 -11.42 10.45 3.11
N PRO A 211 -11.90 11.54 3.73
CA PRO A 211 -13.24 11.59 4.34
C PRO A 211 -14.40 11.43 3.35
N ARG A 212 -14.12 11.53 2.06
CA ARG A 212 -15.09 11.42 0.97
C ARG A 212 -14.57 10.46 -0.08
N TYR A 213 -15.50 9.75 -0.70
CA TYR A 213 -15.23 8.86 -1.82
C TYR A 213 -15.36 9.64 -3.14
N TYR A 214 -14.34 9.55 -3.99
CA TYR A 214 -14.31 10.23 -5.29
C TYR A 214 -13.97 9.27 -6.41
N LYS A 215 -14.64 9.44 -7.54
CA LYS A 215 -14.35 8.71 -8.78
C LYS A 215 -13.45 9.59 -9.65
N ARG A 216 -12.38 9.02 -10.19
CA ARG A 216 -11.49 9.73 -11.11
C ARG A 216 -12.09 9.71 -12.51
N SER A 217 -11.76 10.73 -13.31
CA SER A 217 -12.14 10.79 -14.71
C SER A 217 -11.55 9.59 -15.45
N LEU A 218 -12.41 8.78 -16.07
CA LEU A 218 -11.99 7.61 -16.84
C LEU A 218 -11.00 8.00 -17.94
N GLN A 219 -11.25 9.13 -18.62
CA GLN A 219 -10.35 9.62 -19.68
C GLN A 219 -8.94 9.89 -19.16
N ILE A 220 -8.80 10.45 -17.96
CA ILE A 220 -7.48 10.72 -17.37
C ILE A 220 -6.76 9.44 -17.03
N VAL A 221 -7.46 8.46 -16.44
CA VAL A 221 -6.83 7.19 -16.10
C VAL A 221 -6.44 6.42 -17.37
N LEU A 222 -7.24 6.48 -18.42
CA LEU A 222 -6.88 5.89 -19.72
C LEU A 222 -5.67 6.58 -20.35
N ASN A 223 -5.56 7.91 -20.27
CA ASN A 223 -4.38 8.63 -20.74
C ASN A 223 -3.12 8.26 -19.94
N GLU A 224 -3.24 8.09 -18.62
CA GLU A 224 -2.17 7.59 -17.74
C GLU A 224 -1.73 6.19 -18.15
N LEU A 225 -2.71 5.29 -18.36
CA LEU A 225 -2.48 3.92 -18.84
C LEU A 225 -1.80 3.92 -20.21
N ASP A 226 -2.34 4.64 -21.19
CA ASP A 226 -1.83 4.68 -22.56
C ASP A 226 -0.38 5.20 -22.59
N TYR A 227 -0.02 6.17 -21.75
CA TYR A 227 1.37 6.60 -21.58
C TYR A 227 2.25 5.48 -20.99
N MET A 228 1.80 4.82 -19.92
CA MET A 228 2.56 3.73 -19.28
C MET A 228 2.77 2.55 -20.24
N VAL A 229 1.77 2.19 -21.03
CA VAL A 229 1.87 1.11 -22.01
C VAL A 229 2.77 1.51 -23.17
N ASN A 230 2.49 2.63 -23.83
CA ASN A 230 3.11 2.99 -25.10
C ASN A 230 4.49 3.64 -24.94
N SER A 231 4.72 4.39 -23.87
CA SER A 231 5.98 5.12 -23.64
C SER A 231 6.90 4.41 -22.67
N LEU A 232 6.37 3.66 -21.70
CA LEU A 232 7.19 2.96 -20.69
C LEU A 232 7.22 1.43 -20.89
N GLY A 233 6.41 0.88 -21.79
CA GLY A 233 6.38 -0.57 -22.06
C GLY A 233 5.79 -1.41 -20.93
N ILE A 234 5.04 -0.80 -20.01
CA ILE A 234 4.48 -1.47 -18.84
C ILE A 234 3.32 -2.37 -19.26
N GLN A 235 3.29 -3.60 -18.72
CA GLN A 235 2.23 -4.58 -18.96
C GLN A 235 1.49 -5.03 -17.69
N ASP A 236 2.11 -4.85 -16.53
CA ASP A 236 1.59 -5.28 -15.23
C ASP A 236 1.13 -4.06 -14.44
N PHE A 237 -0.13 -4.06 -14.00
CA PHE A 237 -0.77 -2.92 -13.35
C PHE A 237 -1.44 -3.30 -12.03
N ALA A 238 -1.13 -2.55 -10.97
CA ALA A 238 -1.73 -2.76 -9.66
C ALA A 238 -2.75 -1.66 -9.34
N PHE A 239 -3.95 -2.06 -8.92
CA PHE A 239 -4.97 -1.13 -8.44
C PHE A 239 -4.67 -0.66 -7.01
N TYR A 240 -4.81 0.65 -6.82
CA TYR A 240 -4.61 1.35 -5.55
C TYR A 240 -5.92 1.85 -4.92
N ASP A 241 -7.06 1.59 -5.56
CA ASP A 241 -8.38 1.93 -5.07
C ASP A 241 -8.71 1.26 -3.74
N ASP A 242 -8.88 2.03 -2.65
CA ASP A 242 -9.29 1.48 -1.35
C ASP A 242 -10.60 0.66 -1.41
N ALA A 243 -11.45 0.92 -2.42
CA ALA A 243 -12.78 0.33 -2.56
C ALA A 243 -13.19 0.05 -4.01
N LEU A 244 -12.28 -0.54 -4.81
CA LEU A 244 -12.45 -0.76 -6.27
C LEU A 244 -13.84 -1.28 -6.69
N LEU A 245 -14.37 -2.27 -5.96
CA LEU A 245 -15.61 -2.96 -6.34
C LEU A 245 -16.90 -2.24 -5.91
N ILE A 246 -16.82 -1.22 -5.04
CA ILE A 246 -18.02 -0.55 -4.50
C ILE A 246 -18.78 0.20 -5.60
N SER A 247 -18.05 0.86 -6.50
CA SER A 247 -18.63 1.58 -7.64
C SER A 247 -18.31 0.89 -8.96
N LYS A 248 -18.29 -0.46 -8.96
CA LYS A 248 -17.85 -1.24 -10.13
C LYS A 248 -18.60 -0.87 -11.41
N ASP A 249 -19.90 -0.61 -11.35
CA ASP A 249 -20.73 -0.36 -12.52
C ASP A 249 -20.44 1.01 -13.15
N GLU A 250 -20.01 1.97 -12.35
CA GLU A 250 -19.72 3.34 -12.78
C GLU A 250 -18.24 3.56 -13.12
N VAL A 251 -17.34 2.71 -12.60
CA VAL A 251 -15.90 2.94 -12.62
C VAL A 251 -15.15 1.77 -13.27
N LEU A 252 -15.25 0.58 -12.70
CA LEU A 252 -14.48 -0.58 -13.15
C LEU A 252 -15.00 -1.12 -14.49
N LEU A 253 -16.31 -1.35 -14.64
CA LEU A 253 -16.89 -1.91 -15.87
C LEU A 253 -16.65 -1.02 -17.10
N PRO A 254 -16.84 0.32 -17.02
CA PRO A 254 -16.46 1.22 -18.11
C PRO A 254 -14.97 1.16 -18.43
N PHE A 255 -14.10 1.08 -17.41
CA PHE A 255 -12.66 0.91 -17.62
C PHE A 255 -12.35 -0.39 -18.36
N LEU A 256 -12.88 -1.55 -17.92
CA LEU A 256 -12.63 -2.83 -18.57
C LEU A 256 -13.12 -2.86 -20.03
N LYS A 257 -14.26 -2.21 -20.31
CA LYS A 257 -14.75 -2.04 -21.68
C LYS A 257 -13.71 -1.33 -22.57
N GLU A 258 -13.13 -0.25 -22.06
CA GLU A 258 -12.09 0.54 -22.74
C GLU A 258 -10.77 -0.23 -22.92
N ILE A 259 -10.41 -1.11 -21.98
CA ILE A 259 -9.27 -2.03 -22.12
C ILE A 259 -9.50 -3.04 -23.24
N ASN A 260 -10.68 -3.65 -23.29
CA ASN A 260 -11.02 -4.63 -24.32
C ASN A 260 -10.97 -4.02 -25.73
N LEU A 261 -11.38 -2.75 -25.88
CA LEU A 261 -11.28 -2.01 -27.15
C LEU A 261 -9.83 -1.74 -27.59
N ARG A 262 -8.92 -1.49 -26.64
CA ARG A 262 -7.50 -1.23 -26.91
C ARG A 262 -6.71 -2.45 -27.36
N LYS A 263 -7.22 -3.67 -27.09
CA LYS A 263 -6.55 -4.95 -27.41
C LYS A 263 -5.14 -5.07 -26.84
N TYR A 264 -4.85 -4.36 -25.75
CA TYR A 264 -3.59 -4.51 -25.03
C TYR A 264 -3.54 -5.86 -24.31
N LYS A 265 -2.35 -6.45 -24.21
CA LYS A 265 -2.11 -7.67 -23.43
C LYS A 265 -1.65 -7.30 -22.01
N LEU A 266 -2.58 -6.78 -21.22
CA LEU A 266 -2.29 -6.31 -19.87
C LEU A 266 -2.55 -7.38 -18.80
N ARG A 267 -1.92 -7.20 -17.64
CA ARG A 267 -2.12 -8.02 -16.46
C ARG A 267 -2.46 -7.13 -15.27
N PHE A 268 -3.53 -7.46 -14.57
CA PHE A 268 -4.04 -6.65 -13.46
C PHE A 268 -3.91 -7.34 -12.10
N HIS A 269 -3.60 -6.55 -11.09
CA HIS A 269 -3.30 -7.01 -9.74
C HIS A 269 -4.03 -6.15 -8.70
N THR A 270 -4.52 -6.78 -7.64
CA THR A 270 -5.28 -6.10 -6.57
C THR A 270 -4.67 -6.44 -5.20
N PRO A 271 -3.47 -5.92 -4.88
CA PRO A 271 -2.75 -6.29 -3.65
C PRO A 271 -3.42 -5.76 -2.38
N ASN A 272 -4.19 -4.68 -2.48
CA ASN A 272 -4.81 -3.96 -1.38
C ASN A 272 -6.07 -4.62 -0.79
N GLY A 273 -6.61 -5.65 -1.45
CA GLY A 273 -7.76 -6.39 -0.96
C GLY A 273 -9.09 -5.83 -1.45
N LEU A 274 -9.79 -6.63 -2.25
CA LEU A 274 -11.13 -6.33 -2.74
C LEU A 274 -12.20 -6.68 -1.70
N HIS A 275 -13.30 -5.94 -1.75
CA HIS A 275 -14.48 -6.21 -0.95
C HIS A 275 -15.28 -7.35 -1.59
N LEU A 276 -15.12 -8.57 -1.06
CA LEU A 276 -15.66 -9.80 -1.67
C LEU A 276 -17.17 -9.75 -1.92
N ARG A 277 -17.94 -9.09 -1.04
CA ARG A 277 -19.41 -8.98 -1.12
C ARG A 277 -19.96 -8.36 -2.42
N TYR A 278 -19.13 -7.62 -3.16
CA TYR A 278 -19.56 -6.96 -4.40
C TYR A 278 -19.28 -7.79 -5.66
N LEU A 279 -18.69 -8.98 -5.52
CA LEU A 279 -18.51 -9.87 -6.66
C LEU A 279 -19.84 -10.43 -7.17
N THR A 280 -19.90 -10.63 -8.48
CA THR A 280 -21.00 -11.27 -9.20
C THR A 280 -20.40 -12.14 -10.31
N ALA A 281 -21.16 -13.09 -10.84
CA ALA A 281 -20.68 -13.98 -11.89
C ALA A 281 -20.20 -13.20 -13.13
N ASP A 282 -21.02 -12.27 -13.60
CA ASP A 282 -20.72 -11.40 -14.75
C ASP A 282 -19.48 -10.53 -14.51
N LEU A 283 -19.29 -10.03 -13.29
CA LEU A 283 -18.07 -9.29 -12.96
C LEU A 283 -16.84 -10.20 -12.98
N CYS A 284 -16.94 -11.43 -12.45
CA CYS A 284 -15.84 -12.40 -12.47
C CYS A 284 -15.40 -12.69 -13.91
N GLU A 285 -16.34 -12.93 -14.81
CA GLU A 285 -16.05 -13.13 -16.24
C GLU A 285 -15.27 -11.94 -16.82
N LYS A 286 -15.76 -10.71 -16.63
CA LYS A 286 -15.11 -9.51 -17.19
C LYS A 286 -13.71 -9.25 -16.63
N ILE A 287 -13.47 -9.47 -15.33
CA ILE A 287 -12.13 -9.28 -14.75
C ILE A 287 -11.16 -10.36 -15.26
N PHE A 288 -11.62 -11.58 -15.54
CA PHE A 288 -10.76 -12.63 -16.07
C PHE A 288 -10.43 -12.40 -17.54
N GLU A 289 -11.42 -12.01 -18.35
CA GLU A 289 -11.21 -11.60 -19.75
C GLU A 289 -10.23 -10.43 -19.87
N ALA A 290 -10.31 -9.46 -18.96
CA ALA A 290 -9.41 -8.31 -18.95
C ALA A 290 -7.98 -8.64 -18.51
N GLY A 291 -7.71 -9.86 -18.01
CA GLY A 291 -6.36 -10.30 -17.66
C GLY A 291 -5.96 -10.09 -16.21
N PHE A 292 -6.91 -10.09 -15.26
CA PHE A 292 -6.54 -10.10 -13.83
C PHE A 292 -5.74 -11.39 -13.51
N LYS A 293 -4.60 -11.22 -12.83
CA LYS A 293 -3.68 -12.32 -12.45
C LYS A 293 -3.51 -12.46 -10.95
N THR A 294 -3.86 -11.43 -10.17
CA THR A 294 -3.79 -11.49 -8.71
C THR A 294 -5.00 -10.85 -8.09
N LEU A 295 -5.78 -11.66 -7.37
CA LEU A 295 -6.91 -11.22 -6.57
C LEU A 295 -6.59 -11.41 -5.09
N ARG A 296 -6.71 -10.33 -4.32
CA ARG A 296 -6.71 -10.39 -2.87
C ARG A 296 -8.06 -9.94 -2.35
N PHE A 297 -8.54 -10.57 -1.28
CA PHE A 297 -9.81 -10.22 -0.67
C PHE A 297 -9.62 -9.91 0.81
N GLY A 298 -10.16 -8.78 1.26
CA GLY A 298 -10.15 -8.41 2.68
C GLY A 298 -11.30 -9.10 3.42
N TYR A 299 -10.99 -10.20 4.12
CA TYR A 299 -11.94 -10.91 4.98
C TYR A 299 -11.79 -10.49 6.45
N GLU A 300 -10.54 -10.30 6.90
CA GLU A 300 -10.13 -9.91 8.24
C GLU A 300 -10.50 -10.97 9.30
N SER A 301 -11.78 -11.14 9.59
CA SER A 301 -12.33 -12.27 10.36
C SER A 301 -13.83 -12.36 10.15
N GLY A 302 -14.35 -13.59 10.11
CA GLY A 302 -15.78 -13.89 10.00
C GLY A 302 -16.43 -14.18 11.35
N SER A 303 -15.64 -14.19 12.43
CA SER A 303 -16.15 -14.40 13.78
C SER A 303 -16.94 -13.18 14.25
N VAL A 304 -18.20 -13.42 14.66
CA VAL A 304 -19.08 -12.39 15.24
C VAL A 304 -18.41 -11.72 16.45
N ARG A 305 -17.54 -12.43 17.15
CA ARG A 305 -16.77 -11.94 18.30
C ARG A 305 -15.96 -10.69 17.96
N TYR A 306 -15.38 -10.62 16.76
CA TYR A 306 -14.52 -9.51 16.33
C TYR A 306 -15.23 -8.53 15.39
N LYS A 307 -16.56 -8.57 15.34
CA LYS A 307 -17.35 -7.62 14.55
C LYS A 307 -17.14 -6.18 14.98
N LYS A 308 -16.90 -5.93 16.28
CA LYS A 308 -16.56 -4.59 16.79
C LYS A 308 -15.21 -4.10 16.27
N ASP A 309 -14.25 -5.00 16.09
CA ASP A 309 -12.88 -4.67 15.71
C ASP A 309 -12.68 -4.52 14.21
N THR A 310 -13.57 -5.09 13.40
CA THR A 310 -13.47 -5.12 11.94
C THR A 310 -14.63 -4.41 11.23
N ASN A 311 -15.73 -4.14 11.96
CA ASN A 311 -17.04 -3.78 11.41
C ASN A 311 -17.61 -4.81 10.40
N SER A 312 -17.16 -6.08 10.50
CA SER A 312 -17.54 -7.26 9.70
C SER A 312 -17.91 -6.97 8.24
N LYS A 313 -16.93 -7.13 7.35
CA LYS A 313 -17.09 -6.92 5.91
C LYS A 313 -17.87 -8.02 5.19
N LEU A 314 -18.05 -9.19 5.80
CA LEU A 314 -18.55 -10.38 5.11
C LEU A 314 -18.96 -11.46 6.13
N SER A 315 -20.07 -12.17 5.88
CA SER A 315 -20.41 -13.38 6.63
C SER A 315 -19.66 -14.61 6.10
N LEU A 316 -19.61 -15.70 6.89
CA LEU A 316 -19.03 -16.97 6.45
C LEU A 316 -19.77 -17.56 5.24
N SER A 317 -21.10 -17.48 5.21
CA SER A 317 -21.89 -17.99 4.08
C SER A 317 -21.68 -17.17 2.80
N GLU A 318 -21.53 -15.85 2.92
CA GLU A 318 -21.16 -15.00 1.79
C GLU A 318 -19.74 -15.29 1.31
N LEU A 319 -18.84 -15.65 2.21
CA LEU A 319 -17.48 -16.04 1.89
C LEU A 319 -17.44 -17.30 1.02
N GLU A 320 -18.04 -18.39 1.49
CA GLU A 320 -18.09 -19.68 0.80
C GLU A 320 -18.66 -19.52 -0.60
N LYS A 321 -19.85 -18.90 -0.70
CA LYS A 321 -20.54 -18.65 -1.97
C LYS A 321 -19.67 -17.87 -2.96
N ASN A 322 -18.99 -16.82 -2.51
CA ASN A 322 -18.15 -16.01 -3.38
C ASN A 322 -16.84 -16.72 -3.77
N ILE A 323 -16.26 -17.53 -2.89
CA ILE A 323 -15.10 -18.35 -3.23
C ILE A 323 -15.46 -19.38 -4.31
N GLU A 324 -16.59 -20.08 -4.15
CA GLU A 324 -17.09 -21.02 -5.16
C GLU A 324 -17.33 -20.32 -6.50
N LEU A 325 -17.94 -19.13 -6.47
CA LEU A 325 -18.18 -18.32 -7.66
C LEU A 325 -16.88 -17.98 -8.40
N ILE A 326 -15.84 -17.58 -7.68
CA ILE A 326 -14.52 -17.30 -8.26
C ILE A 326 -13.92 -18.58 -8.83
N LYS A 327 -13.86 -19.66 -8.04
CA LYS A 327 -13.22 -20.93 -8.43
C LYS A 327 -13.83 -21.52 -9.70
N LYS A 328 -15.15 -21.44 -9.86
CA LYS A 328 -15.85 -21.97 -11.04
C LYS A 328 -15.42 -21.29 -12.35
N ASN A 329 -15.03 -20.02 -12.28
CA ASN A 329 -14.78 -19.18 -13.46
C ASN A 329 -13.30 -18.78 -13.61
N ALA A 330 -12.46 -19.10 -12.63
CA ALA A 330 -11.08 -18.62 -12.56
C ALA A 330 -10.18 -19.25 -13.62
N PRO A 331 -9.36 -18.46 -14.34
CA PRO A 331 -8.32 -19.01 -15.19
C PRO A 331 -7.23 -19.69 -14.35
N ALA A 332 -6.58 -20.69 -14.94
CA ALA A 332 -5.57 -21.49 -14.28
C ALA A 332 -4.43 -20.66 -13.68
N ASP A 333 -3.96 -19.60 -14.33
CA ASP A 333 -2.83 -18.81 -13.83
C ASP A 333 -3.23 -17.71 -12.81
N LEU A 334 -4.50 -17.68 -12.37
CA LEU A 334 -5.00 -16.72 -11.40
C LEU A 334 -4.49 -17.03 -9.99
N ASP A 335 -3.86 -16.04 -9.35
CA ASP A 335 -3.43 -16.13 -7.96
C ASP A 335 -4.44 -15.45 -7.03
N ILE A 336 -5.30 -16.25 -6.40
CA ILE A 336 -6.33 -15.77 -5.46
C ILE A 336 -5.84 -15.97 -4.03
N GLY A 337 -6.03 -14.97 -3.17
CA GLY A 337 -5.76 -15.11 -1.74
C GLY A 337 -6.67 -14.25 -0.88
N ILE A 338 -6.82 -14.65 0.38
CA ILE A 338 -7.68 -13.98 1.34
C ILE A 338 -6.88 -13.50 2.54
N TYR A 339 -7.07 -12.24 2.91
CA TYR A 339 -6.45 -11.65 4.09
C TYR A 339 -7.26 -11.98 5.34
N VAL A 340 -6.58 -12.58 6.31
CA VAL A 340 -7.12 -12.88 7.65
C VAL A 340 -6.25 -12.18 8.69
N MET A 341 -6.89 -11.53 9.65
CA MET A 341 -6.24 -10.63 10.60
C MET A 341 -5.96 -11.35 11.93
N GLY A 342 -4.70 -11.24 12.37
CA GLY A 342 -4.25 -11.66 13.69
C GLY A 342 -4.03 -10.47 14.62
N GLY A 343 -4.35 -10.64 15.90
CA GLY A 343 -4.17 -9.64 16.95
C GLY A 343 -5.45 -8.88 17.31
N LEU A 344 -6.63 -9.37 16.92
CA LEU A 344 -7.92 -8.78 17.33
C LEU A 344 -8.13 -8.91 18.85
N GLU A 345 -9.02 -8.10 19.44
CA GLU A 345 -9.16 -8.04 20.90
C GLU A 345 -9.58 -9.40 21.49
N GLY A 346 -8.71 -9.95 22.34
CA GLY A 346 -8.91 -11.26 22.95
C GLY A 346 -8.83 -12.45 21.98
N GLN A 347 -8.35 -12.24 20.75
CA GLN A 347 -8.03 -13.30 19.80
C GLN A 347 -6.73 -13.99 20.22
N THR A 348 -6.80 -15.29 20.47
CA THR A 348 -5.61 -16.11 20.71
C THR A 348 -4.98 -16.54 19.39
N PRO A 349 -3.67 -16.84 19.35
CA PRO A 349 -3.05 -17.38 18.13
C PRO A 349 -3.72 -18.67 17.64
N GLN A 350 -4.18 -19.54 18.55
CA GLN A 350 -4.88 -20.76 18.19
C GLN A 350 -6.18 -20.46 17.45
N GLN A 351 -6.96 -19.45 17.87
CA GLN A 351 -8.17 -19.05 17.18
C GLN A 351 -7.90 -18.55 15.75
N LEU A 352 -6.79 -17.84 15.53
CA LEU A 352 -6.37 -17.49 14.17
C LEU A 352 -6.01 -18.75 13.37
N LEU A 353 -5.25 -19.69 13.94
CA LEU A 353 -4.87 -20.92 13.26
C LEU A 353 -6.10 -21.76 12.87
N ASP A 354 -7.09 -21.87 13.75
CA ASP A 354 -8.35 -22.58 13.49
C ASP A 354 -9.14 -21.89 12.34
N GLU A 355 -9.20 -20.56 12.34
CA GLU A 355 -9.83 -19.79 11.25
C GLU A 355 -9.07 -19.95 9.93
N MET A 356 -7.72 -20.00 9.98
CA MET A 356 -6.89 -20.28 8.81
C MET A 356 -7.13 -21.69 8.25
N ASP A 357 -7.31 -22.70 9.10
CA ASP A 357 -7.63 -24.07 8.68
C ASP A 357 -8.97 -24.12 7.95
N TYR A 358 -9.99 -23.48 8.51
CA TYR A 358 -11.28 -23.35 7.85
C TYR A 358 -11.15 -22.67 6.48
N LEU A 359 -10.45 -21.54 6.38
CA LEU A 359 -10.22 -20.87 5.10
C LEU A 359 -9.45 -21.77 4.10
N GLY A 360 -8.43 -22.49 4.57
CA GLY A 360 -7.66 -23.42 3.76
C GLY A 360 -8.48 -24.59 3.22
N SER A 361 -9.52 -25.02 3.95
CA SER A 361 -10.47 -26.05 3.51
C SER A 361 -11.33 -25.63 2.31
N LEU A 362 -11.44 -24.33 2.04
CA LEU A 362 -12.16 -23.78 0.88
C LEU A 362 -11.30 -23.77 -0.41
N ASP A 363 -10.07 -24.29 -0.34
CA ASP A 363 -9.03 -24.23 -1.37
C ASP A 363 -8.65 -22.81 -1.85
N ILE A 364 -8.63 -21.86 -0.92
CA ILE A 364 -8.13 -20.52 -1.18
C ILE A 364 -6.81 -20.29 -0.44
N LYS A 365 -5.90 -19.53 -1.04
CA LYS A 365 -4.66 -19.17 -0.34
C LYS A 365 -4.96 -18.24 0.82
N VAL A 366 -4.40 -18.54 1.99
CA VAL A 366 -4.57 -17.78 3.22
C VAL A 366 -3.37 -16.85 3.40
N LYS A 367 -3.65 -15.57 3.65
CA LYS A 367 -2.66 -14.51 3.81
C LYS A 367 -2.85 -13.86 5.19
N PRO A 368 -2.15 -14.35 6.23
CA PRO A 368 -2.25 -13.72 7.54
C PRO A 368 -1.61 -12.33 7.49
N VAL A 369 -2.33 -11.36 8.05
CA VAL A 369 -1.85 -9.99 8.32
C VAL A 369 -1.98 -9.74 9.82
N PHE A 370 -1.04 -9.02 10.41
CA PHE A 370 -1.10 -8.68 11.83
C PHE A 370 -1.55 -7.25 12.02
N ILE A 371 -2.21 -7.03 13.15
CA ILE A 371 -2.75 -5.73 13.50
C ILE A 371 -1.63 -4.71 13.70
N SER A 372 -1.85 -3.52 13.19
CA SER A 372 -1.03 -2.34 13.41
C SER A 372 -1.94 -1.27 14.02
N PRO A 373 -1.54 -0.62 15.13
CA PRO A 373 -2.33 0.45 15.72
C PRO A 373 -2.16 1.71 14.85
N VAL A 374 -3.02 1.86 13.85
CA VAL A 374 -2.95 2.99 12.92
C VAL A 374 -3.56 4.24 13.58
N PRO A 375 -2.80 5.34 13.74
CA PRO A 375 -3.28 6.55 14.42
C PRO A 375 -4.61 7.07 13.89
N GLN A 376 -5.39 7.70 14.78
CA GLN A 376 -6.70 8.29 14.50
C GLN A 376 -7.80 7.28 14.13
N THR A 377 -7.54 5.97 14.17
CA THR A 377 -8.56 4.94 14.02
C THR A 377 -9.23 4.60 15.35
N VAL A 378 -10.42 3.98 15.30
CA VAL A 378 -11.15 3.57 16.52
C VAL A 378 -10.31 2.57 17.32
N LEU A 379 -9.72 1.61 16.63
CA LEU A 379 -8.91 0.56 17.24
C LEU A 379 -7.61 1.10 17.84
N TYR A 380 -7.03 2.15 17.24
CA TYR A 380 -5.89 2.84 17.83
C TYR A 380 -6.23 3.46 19.19
N GLN A 381 -7.40 4.10 19.33
CA GLN A 381 -7.81 4.65 20.63
C GLN A 381 -7.95 3.55 21.69
N HIS A 382 -8.55 2.43 21.30
CA HIS A 382 -8.67 1.27 22.16
C HIS A 382 -7.31 0.74 22.63
N TYR A 383 -6.31 0.66 21.75
CA TYR A 383 -4.97 0.23 22.14
C TYR A 383 -4.17 1.30 22.89
N ALA A 384 -4.43 2.58 22.67
CA ALA A 384 -3.75 3.67 23.38
C ALA A 384 -4.07 3.66 24.88
N GLU A 385 -5.26 3.20 25.27
CA GLU A 385 -5.63 3.00 26.68
C GLU A 385 -4.79 1.90 27.36
N LYS A 386 -4.37 0.89 26.60
CA LYS A 386 -3.59 -0.27 27.10
C LYS A 386 -2.09 -0.08 26.95
N PHE A 387 -1.66 0.63 25.89
CA PHE A 387 -0.28 0.87 25.51
C PHE A 387 -0.11 2.36 25.18
N PRO A 388 -0.01 3.25 26.20
CA PRO A 388 0.06 4.69 25.97
C PRO A 388 1.23 5.15 25.08
N GLU A 389 2.31 4.36 25.01
CA GLU A 389 3.51 4.63 24.24
C GLU A 389 3.24 4.81 22.74
N ILE A 390 2.20 4.16 22.20
CA ILE A 390 1.81 4.31 20.79
C ILE A 390 1.52 5.77 20.42
N MET A 391 1.11 6.60 21.39
CA MET A 391 0.85 8.02 21.15
C MET A 391 2.11 8.86 20.93
N THR A 392 3.28 8.33 21.27
CA THR A 392 4.51 9.12 21.34
C THR A 392 5.65 8.58 20.49
N ASP A 393 5.67 7.27 20.25
CA ASP A 393 6.70 6.61 19.47
C ASP A 393 6.07 5.80 18.32
N PRO A 394 6.18 6.27 17.07
CA PRO A 394 5.56 5.60 15.93
C PRO A 394 6.16 4.23 15.64
N LEU A 395 7.30 3.85 16.24
CA LEU A 395 7.83 2.50 16.14
C LEU A 395 6.89 1.45 16.75
N TRP A 396 6.04 1.84 17.71
CA TRP A 396 4.99 0.98 18.23
C TRP A 396 3.93 0.62 17.20
N HIS A 397 3.83 1.35 16.08
CA HIS A 397 2.85 1.06 15.04
C HIS A 397 3.29 -0.09 14.13
N ASN A 398 4.53 -0.58 14.23
CA ASN A 398 5.02 -1.65 13.38
C ASN A 398 4.29 -2.97 13.68
N ASP A 399 3.67 -3.58 12.67
CA ASP A 399 2.86 -4.80 12.80
C ASP A 399 3.63 -5.99 13.40
N THR A 400 4.95 -6.06 13.15
CA THR A 400 5.81 -7.17 13.57
C THR A 400 6.21 -7.04 15.03
N PHE A 401 6.26 -5.82 15.54
CA PHE A 401 6.50 -5.53 16.95
C PHE A 401 5.20 -5.49 17.74
N PHE A 402 4.19 -4.74 17.30
CA PHE A 402 2.98 -4.51 18.09
C PHE A 402 2.25 -5.81 18.45
N ILE A 403 2.20 -6.76 17.50
CA ILE A 403 1.59 -8.07 17.73
C ILE A 403 2.23 -8.79 18.93
N THR A 404 3.53 -8.63 19.19
CA THR A 404 4.21 -9.29 20.33
C THR A 404 3.85 -8.66 21.68
N CYS A 405 3.21 -7.49 21.68
CA CYS A 405 2.71 -6.86 22.89
C CYS A 405 1.35 -7.41 23.32
N LEU A 406 0.66 -8.17 22.45
CA LEU A 406 -0.68 -8.65 22.70
C LEU A 406 -0.69 -9.98 23.49
N PRO A 407 -1.66 -10.18 24.41
CA PRO A 407 -1.72 -11.40 25.22
C PRO A 407 -1.74 -12.68 24.39
N GLY A 408 -0.83 -13.61 24.69
CA GLY A 408 -0.70 -14.89 24.00
C GLY A 408 0.08 -14.84 22.68
N TRP A 409 0.41 -13.65 22.17
CA TRP A 409 1.18 -13.48 20.94
C TRP A 409 2.67 -13.30 21.25
N ASN A 410 3.47 -14.29 20.85
CA ASN A 410 4.92 -14.28 20.96
C ASN A 410 5.58 -14.71 19.63
N LEU A 411 6.92 -14.66 19.55
CA LEU A 411 7.65 -15.00 18.33
C LEU A 411 7.35 -16.42 17.82
N GLU A 412 7.15 -17.38 18.72
CA GLU A 412 6.84 -18.78 18.36
C GLU A 412 5.46 -18.88 17.72
N SER A 413 4.44 -18.28 18.34
CA SER A 413 3.07 -18.27 17.82
C SER A 413 2.96 -17.55 16.48
N ILE A 414 3.71 -16.45 16.30
CA ILE A 414 3.78 -15.71 15.02
C ILE A 414 4.43 -16.56 13.94
N GLU A 415 5.49 -17.30 14.29
CA GLU A 415 6.14 -18.21 13.35
C GLU A 415 5.25 -19.41 13.02
N ALA A 416 4.49 -19.94 13.99
CA ALA A 416 3.49 -20.98 13.75
C ALA A 416 2.44 -20.53 12.72
N VAL A 417 1.93 -19.30 12.85
CA VAL A 417 1.01 -18.70 11.85
C VAL A 417 1.67 -18.62 10.46
N ARG A 418 2.95 -18.24 10.37
CA ARG A 418 3.67 -18.18 9.10
C ARG A 418 3.93 -19.55 8.49
N ILE A 419 4.28 -20.54 9.30
CA ILE A 419 4.46 -21.94 8.88
C ILE A 419 3.12 -22.47 8.34
N LYS A 420 2.05 -22.32 9.11
CA LYS A 420 0.70 -22.72 8.72
C LYS A 420 0.27 -22.11 7.39
N ALA A 421 0.46 -20.80 7.21
CA ALA A 421 0.14 -20.15 5.94
C ALA A 421 0.96 -20.71 4.77
N ARG A 422 2.24 -21.05 4.96
CA ARG A 422 3.06 -21.68 3.91
C ARG A 422 2.57 -23.08 3.57
N GLU A 423 2.22 -23.89 4.56
CA GLU A 423 1.69 -25.25 4.38
C GLU A 423 0.35 -25.23 3.65
N LEU A 424 -0.62 -24.45 4.14
CA LEU A 424 -1.93 -24.30 3.51
C LEU A 424 -1.79 -23.83 2.07
N ASN A 425 -0.99 -22.79 1.81
CA ASN A 425 -0.81 -22.25 0.47
C ASN A 425 -0.11 -23.21 -0.50
N SER A 426 0.83 -24.03 0.00
CA SER A 426 1.49 -25.07 -0.80
C SER A 426 0.51 -26.20 -1.15
N SER A 427 -0.31 -26.60 -0.17
CA SER A 427 -1.35 -27.62 -0.34
C SER A 427 -2.42 -27.18 -1.36
N VAL A 428 -2.90 -25.94 -1.26
CA VAL A 428 -3.82 -25.32 -2.24
C VAL A 428 -3.19 -25.30 -3.62
N GLN A 429 -1.92 -24.91 -3.74
CA GLN A 429 -1.22 -24.88 -5.02
C GLN A 429 -1.10 -26.28 -5.64
N GLN A 430 -0.82 -27.31 -4.85
CA GLN A 430 -0.75 -28.69 -5.32
C GLN A 430 -2.11 -29.21 -5.81
N ARG A 431 -3.19 -29.01 -5.05
CA ARG A 431 -4.54 -29.41 -5.47
C ARG A 431 -4.99 -28.73 -6.76
N ILE A 432 -4.66 -27.45 -6.90
CA ILE A 432 -4.92 -26.70 -8.13
C ILE A 432 -4.14 -27.29 -9.33
N ILE A 433 -2.94 -27.84 -9.13
CA ILE A 433 -2.17 -28.50 -10.20
C ILE A 433 -2.78 -29.87 -10.52
N SER A 434 -3.04 -30.71 -9.51
CA SER A 434 -3.60 -32.06 -9.72
C SER A 434 -4.99 -32.05 -10.37
N ASN A 435 -5.85 -31.09 -10.02
CA ASN A 435 -7.17 -30.96 -10.66
C ASN A 435 -7.07 -30.58 -12.15
N ARG A 436 -5.94 -29.99 -12.60
CA ARG A 436 -5.72 -29.71 -14.03
C ARG A 436 -5.33 -30.96 -14.79
N GLU A 437 -4.41 -31.74 -14.23
CA GLU A 437 -3.97 -33.00 -14.84
C GLU A 437 -5.13 -33.97 -15.05
N LEU A 438 -6.18 -33.88 -14.22
CA LEU A 438 -7.41 -34.66 -14.35
C LEU A 438 -8.43 -34.09 -15.34
N GLN A 439 -8.35 -32.81 -15.71
CA GLN A 439 -9.23 -32.17 -16.71
C GLN A 439 -8.65 -32.22 -18.13
N ASP A 440 -7.34 -32.41 -18.26
CA ASP A 440 -6.61 -32.56 -19.52
C ASP A 440 -6.53 -34.03 -20.01
N ILE A 441 -7.13 -34.98 -19.27
CA ILE A 441 -7.32 -36.41 -19.62
C ILE A 441 -8.80 -36.64 -19.92
#